data_AF-Q824D1-F1
#
_entry.id   AF-Q824D1-F1
#
_cell.length_a   1.000
_cell.length_b   1.000
_cell.length_c   1.000
_cell.angle_alpha   90.00
_cell.angle_beta   90.00
_cell.angle_gamma   90.00
#
_symmetry.space_group_name_H-M   'P 1'
#
loop_
_entity.id
_entity.type
_entity.pdbx_description
1 polymer ?
#
loop_
_entity_poly.entity_id
_entity_poly.type
_entity_poly.pdbx_seq_one_letter_code
_entity_poly.pdbx_strand_id
1 'polypeptide(L)'
;MPSVNPGNSQNQVRNSRTPLLAPALSSREIATQRRNKILKIASVSILSALAIGTAAAGITLAIVLGSPVFAALAIASVLFAGVAILVYKQLTQKADGDWIQALDQDFRALPATVADANFVIEPGAQLSFYQNKKNPGVKLGMREEVSGFSIKFSALPRSNTARTVTSQRGITFNAVPPAPQTQIAITTNQARALVKELTKLGEHSNWGAAQYQGQTSIISPFAPTEARSTPLNIKNSKSIPLLEKEKYPERIGHIRGPKLDEFSGSDQDVINGYYNRALYAYESCIKEAIEKECSIISVPLFSSVYELDAKNDVPKKNKNYEWMLGCNNLCKKALVEAVNNAALSNPNSLKLLILLQDPFAPLP
;
A
#
# COMPACT_ATOMS: atom_id res chain seq x y z
N MET A 1 5.41 7.99 60.49
CA MET A 1 6.65 8.13 59.67
C MET A 1 7.57 6.99 60.02
N PRO A 2 8.42 6.43 59.13
CA PRO A 2 8.55 6.56 57.66
C PRO A 2 8.38 5.15 56.99
N SER A 3 8.59 4.84 55.71
CA SER A 3 9.12 5.54 54.53
C SER A 3 8.41 5.05 53.25
N VAL A 4 8.32 5.95 52.29
CA VAL A 4 8.00 5.67 50.89
C VAL A 4 9.24 5.08 50.23
N ASN A 5 9.08 4.03 49.41
CA ASN A 5 9.87 3.90 48.20
C ASN A 5 9.05 3.24 47.07
N PRO A 6 8.99 3.85 45.87
CA PRO A 6 8.21 3.37 44.75
C PRO A 6 9.03 2.38 43.90
N GLY A 7 8.58 1.13 43.85
CA GLY A 7 9.19 0.09 43.03
C GLY A 7 8.67 0.11 41.60
N ASN A 8 9.49 0.66 40.70
CA ASN A 8 9.52 0.44 39.25
C ASN A 8 8.75 -0.80 38.75
N SER A 9 7.56 -0.58 38.18
CA SER A 9 6.97 -1.52 37.21
C SER A 9 7.54 -1.17 35.83
N GLN A 10 8.82 -1.50 35.64
CA GLN A 10 9.38 -1.58 34.29
C GLN A 10 8.61 -2.67 33.54
N ASN A 11 7.84 -2.24 32.54
CA ASN A 11 7.38 -3.09 31.46
C ASN A 11 8.61 -3.79 30.85
N GLN A 12 8.90 -4.99 31.32
CA GLN A 12 9.84 -5.88 30.67
C GLN A 12 9.24 -6.26 29.32
N VAL A 13 9.66 -5.52 28.30
CA VAL A 13 9.70 -5.99 26.92
C VAL A 13 10.43 -7.33 26.98
N ARG A 14 9.67 -8.40 26.77
CA ARG A 14 10.18 -9.76 26.74
C ARG A 14 11.10 -9.86 25.51
N ASN A 15 12.39 -9.61 25.74
CA ASN A 15 13.48 -9.84 24.79
C ASN A 15 13.54 -11.33 24.48
N SER A 16 12.68 -11.77 23.57
CA SER A 16 12.91 -12.99 22.82
C SER A 16 13.99 -12.62 21.81
N ARG A 17 15.17 -13.24 21.94
CA ARG A 17 16.25 -13.18 20.94
C ARG A 17 15.72 -13.80 19.64
N THR A 18 15.03 -13.00 18.83
CA THR A 18 14.79 -13.32 17.44
C THR A 18 16.14 -13.17 16.73
N PRO A 19 16.62 -14.17 15.96
CA PRO A 19 17.75 -13.93 15.08
C PRO A 19 17.42 -12.70 14.23
N LEU A 20 18.40 -11.81 14.00
CA LEU A 20 18.35 -10.76 12.98
C LEU A 20 18.18 -11.43 11.61
N LEU A 21 16.97 -11.90 11.32
CA LEU A 21 16.57 -12.44 10.04
C LEU A 21 16.26 -11.24 9.18
N ALA A 22 17.19 -10.90 8.30
CA ALA A 22 16.90 -10.00 7.20
C ALA A 22 15.59 -10.45 6.54
N PRO A 23 14.66 -9.51 6.24
CA PRO A 23 13.38 -9.87 5.68
C PRO A 23 13.59 -10.70 4.41
N ALA A 24 12.92 -11.84 4.29
CA ALA A 24 12.88 -12.57 3.03
C ALA A 24 12.36 -11.61 1.95
N LEU A 25 13.12 -11.36 0.89
CA LEU A 25 12.78 -10.44 -0.18
C LEU A 25 12.14 -11.19 -1.34
N SER A 26 11.14 -10.60 -1.98
CA SER A 26 10.61 -11.11 -3.25
C SER A 26 11.59 -10.87 -4.39
N SER A 27 11.51 -11.64 -5.47
CA SER A 27 12.34 -11.41 -6.66
C SER A 27 12.16 -10.00 -7.23
N ARG A 28 10.95 -9.42 -7.09
CA ARG A 28 10.65 -8.06 -7.51
C ARG A 28 11.35 -7.02 -6.63
N GLU A 29 11.39 -7.23 -5.32
CA GLU A 29 12.12 -6.38 -4.38
C GLU A 29 13.63 -6.41 -4.67
N ILE A 30 14.19 -7.61 -4.85
CA ILE A 30 15.62 -7.79 -5.19
C ILE A 30 15.96 -7.11 -6.52
N ALA A 31 15.14 -7.35 -7.55
CA ALA A 31 15.34 -6.74 -8.87
C ALA A 31 15.29 -5.21 -8.81
N THR A 32 14.36 -4.66 -8.04
CA THR A 32 14.22 -3.19 -7.94
C THR A 32 15.33 -2.57 -7.11
N GLN A 33 15.74 -3.19 -6.01
CA GLN A 33 16.92 -2.75 -5.26
C GLN A 33 18.18 -2.74 -6.15
N ARG A 34 18.38 -3.81 -6.94
CA ARG A 34 19.49 -3.89 -7.90
C ARG A 34 19.39 -2.81 -8.97
N ARG A 35 18.21 -2.63 -9.57
CA ARG A 35 17.96 -1.61 -10.60
C ARG A 35 18.19 -0.21 -10.06
N ASN A 36 17.67 0.11 -8.88
CA ASN A 36 17.85 1.42 -8.25
C ASN A 36 19.32 1.68 -7.92
N LYS A 37 20.06 0.66 -7.45
CA LYS A 37 21.50 0.77 -7.23
C LYS A 37 22.25 1.06 -8.54
N ILE A 38 21.92 0.33 -9.61
CA ILE A 38 22.53 0.53 -10.93
C ILE A 38 22.19 1.93 -11.48
N LEU A 39 20.92 2.35 -11.41
CA LEU A 39 20.47 3.65 -11.88
C LEU A 39 21.16 4.79 -11.12
N LYS A 40 21.29 4.69 -9.80
CA LYS A 40 22.04 5.66 -8.98
C LYS A 40 23.48 5.77 -9.45
N ILE A 41 24.18 4.64 -9.55
CA ILE A 41 25.58 4.60 -9.96
C ILE A 41 25.73 5.14 -11.39
N ALA A 42 24.95 4.65 -12.35
CA ALA A 42 25.04 5.04 -13.75
C ALA A 42 24.71 6.53 -13.94
N SER A 43 23.64 7.04 -13.33
CA SER A 43 23.24 8.44 -13.46
C SER A 43 24.29 9.38 -12.90
N VAL A 44 24.82 9.09 -11.70
CA VAL A 44 25.87 9.91 -11.09
C VAL A 44 27.17 9.84 -11.91
N SER A 45 27.56 8.65 -12.37
CA SER A 45 28.79 8.48 -13.18
C SER A 45 28.70 9.22 -14.52
N ILE A 46 27.59 9.08 -15.25
CA ILE A 46 27.40 9.75 -16.55
C ILE A 46 27.37 11.27 -16.37
N LEU A 47 26.61 11.77 -15.39
CA LEU A 47 26.50 13.21 -15.16
C LEU A 47 27.81 13.83 -14.65
N SER A 48 28.58 13.10 -13.85
CA SER A 48 29.91 13.54 -13.40
C SER A 48 30.92 13.55 -14.55
N ALA A 49 30.92 12.53 -15.40
CA ALA A 49 31.79 12.48 -16.58
C ALA A 49 31.46 13.60 -17.57
N LEU A 50 30.17 13.89 -17.79
CA LEU A 50 29.72 15.01 -18.61
C LEU A 50 30.16 16.35 -18.02
N ALA A 51 30.01 16.55 -16.71
CA ALA A 51 30.44 17.79 -16.05
C ALA A 51 31.96 18.00 -16.16
N ILE A 52 32.77 16.97 -15.88
CA ILE A 52 34.24 17.07 -15.96
C ILE A 52 34.69 17.26 -17.42
N GLY A 53 34.12 16.49 -18.35
CA GLY A 53 34.49 16.54 -19.77
C GLY A 53 34.17 17.89 -20.41
N THR A 54 32.98 18.45 -20.11
CA THR A 54 32.60 19.79 -20.62
C THR A 54 33.46 20.90 -20.02
N ALA A 55 33.83 20.81 -18.75
CA ALA A 55 34.76 21.76 -18.13
C ALA A 55 36.15 21.71 -18.77
N ALA A 56 36.73 20.51 -18.91
CA ALA A 56 38.06 20.33 -19.50
C ALA A 56 38.11 20.78 -20.98
N ALA A 57 37.08 20.43 -21.76
CA ALA A 57 36.95 20.87 -23.15
C ALA A 57 36.83 22.40 -23.25
N GLY A 58 36.00 23.02 -22.41
CA GLY A 58 35.82 24.48 -22.37
C GLY A 58 37.10 25.23 -22.05
N ILE A 59 37.84 24.78 -21.03
CA ILE A 59 39.14 25.38 -20.66
C ILE A 59 40.16 25.23 -21.79
N THR A 60 40.26 24.02 -22.36
CA THR A 60 41.23 23.74 -23.43
C THR A 60 40.95 24.57 -24.68
N LEU A 61 39.68 24.65 -25.11
CA LEU A 61 39.25 25.47 -26.25
C LEU A 61 39.48 26.96 -26.01
N ALA A 62 39.22 27.46 -24.80
CA ALA A 62 39.45 28.86 -24.46
C ALA A 62 40.95 29.23 -24.51
N ILE A 63 41.84 28.33 -24.06
CA ILE A 63 43.29 28.53 -24.12
C ILE A 63 43.80 28.45 -25.57
N VAL A 64 43.43 27.40 -26.30
CA VAL A 64 43.95 27.15 -27.67
C VAL A 64 43.45 28.21 -28.66
N LEU A 65 42.19 28.64 -28.55
CA LEU A 65 41.58 29.59 -29.48
C LEU A 65 41.62 31.03 -28.98
N GLY A 66 42.13 31.28 -27.76
CA GLY A 66 42.24 32.61 -27.17
C GLY A 66 40.91 33.36 -27.01
N SER A 67 39.77 32.64 -27.07
CA SER A 67 38.43 33.24 -27.06
C SER A 67 37.68 32.89 -25.77
N PRO A 68 37.25 33.90 -24.98
CA PRO A 68 36.53 33.69 -23.74
C PRO A 68 35.12 33.13 -23.95
N VAL A 69 34.60 33.16 -25.19
CA VAL A 69 33.29 32.59 -25.52
C VAL A 69 33.23 31.09 -25.22
N PHE A 70 34.35 30.36 -25.38
CA PHE A 70 34.41 28.93 -25.05
C PHE A 70 34.44 28.65 -23.54
N ALA A 71 34.72 29.65 -22.70
CA ALA A 71 34.55 29.53 -21.25
C ALA A 71 33.08 29.38 -20.83
N ALA A 72 32.11 29.73 -21.70
CA ALA A 72 30.69 29.47 -21.46
C ALA A 72 30.38 27.96 -21.34
N LEU A 73 31.23 27.06 -21.87
CA LEU A 73 31.12 25.61 -21.64
C LEU A 73 31.33 25.24 -20.17
N ALA A 74 32.04 26.05 -19.39
CA ALA A 74 32.13 25.87 -17.94
C ALA A 74 30.78 26.12 -17.25
N ILE A 75 29.94 27.03 -17.78
CA ILE A 75 28.58 27.25 -17.28
C ILE A 75 27.70 26.02 -17.54
N ALA A 76 27.84 25.40 -18.72
CA ALA A 76 27.16 24.14 -19.02
C ALA A 76 27.58 23.01 -18.05
N SER A 77 28.86 22.94 -17.69
CA SER A 77 29.36 22.00 -16.66
C SER A 77 28.68 22.19 -15.30
N VAL A 78 28.51 23.45 -14.85
CA VAL A 78 27.80 23.76 -13.61
C VAL A 78 26.33 23.34 -13.67
N LEU A 79 25.66 23.54 -14.81
CA LEU A 79 24.28 23.06 -15.01
C LEU A 79 24.19 21.52 -14.95
N PHE A 80 25.11 20.80 -15.61
CA PHE A 80 25.16 19.34 -15.54
C PHE A 80 25.40 18.84 -14.11
N ALA A 81 26.30 19.50 -13.36
CA ALA A 81 26.52 19.19 -11.95
C ALA A 81 25.25 19.46 -11.09
N GLY A 82 24.54 20.56 -11.34
CA GLY A 82 23.27 20.88 -10.68
C GLY A 82 22.20 19.82 -10.95
N VAL A 83 22.05 19.38 -12.20
CA VAL A 83 21.15 18.29 -12.58
C VAL A 83 21.59 16.97 -11.93
N ALA A 84 22.89 16.69 -11.85
CA ALA A 84 23.42 15.52 -11.16
C ALA A 84 23.01 15.48 -9.68
N ILE A 85 23.12 16.62 -9.00
CA ILE A 85 22.71 16.77 -7.60
C ILE A 85 21.19 16.56 -7.46
N LEU A 86 20.39 17.15 -8.35
CA LEU A 86 18.92 16.98 -8.32
C LEU A 86 18.50 15.53 -8.59
N VAL A 87 19.07 14.89 -9.60
CA VAL A 87 18.81 13.48 -9.92
C VAL A 87 19.28 12.58 -8.78
N TYR A 88 20.46 12.83 -8.21
CA TYR A 88 20.93 12.10 -7.04
C TYR A 88 19.97 12.27 -5.86
N LYS A 89 19.53 13.51 -5.57
CA LYS A 89 18.59 13.81 -4.49
C LYS A 89 17.24 13.12 -4.71
N GLN A 90 16.71 13.10 -5.93
CA GLN A 90 15.48 12.37 -6.26
C GLN A 90 15.65 10.86 -6.11
N LEU A 91 16.75 10.30 -6.62
CA LEU A 91 17.01 8.85 -6.51
C LEU A 91 17.31 8.42 -5.06
N THR A 92 17.79 9.34 -4.21
CA THR A 92 18.06 9.10 -2.78
C THR A 92 16.95 9.61 -1.86
N GLN A 93 15.84 10.08 -2.41
CA GLN A 93 14.73 10.61 -1.64
C GLN A 93 14.21 9.54 -0.68
N LYS A 94 14.10 9.94 0.58
CA LYS A 94 13.74 9.10 1.71
C LYS A 94 12.22 8.91 1.72
N ALA A 95 11.76 7.71 2.09
CA ALA A 95 10.36 7.53 2.46
C ALA A 95 10.12 8.28 3.78
N ASP A 96 9.40 9.40 3.69
CA ASP A 96 9.08 10.32 4.78
C ASP A 96 7.67 10.10 5.36
N GLY A 97 6.85 9.26 4.69
CA GLY A 97 5.47 9.00 5.09
C GLY A 97 4.51 10.15 4.81
N ASP A 98 4.92 11.20 4.09
CA ASP A 98 4.02 12.31 3.73
C ASP A 98 3.04 11.89 2.63
N TRP A 99 2.00 11.20 3.05
CA TRP A 99 0.95 10.69 2.17
C TRP A 99 -0.05 11.79 1.78
N ILE A 100 -0.18 12.85 2.57
CA ILE A 100 -1.03 14.00 2.26
C ILE A 100 -0.46 14.73 1.06
N GLN A 101 0.85 15.02 1.06
CA GLN A 101 1.51 15.64 -0.09
C GLN A 101 1.39 14.77 -1.35
N ALA A 102 1.60 13.45 -1.24
CA ALA A 102 1.44 12.54 -2.37
C ALA A 102 -0.01 12.54 -2.90
N LEU A 103 -0.99 12.57 -2.00
CA LEU A 103 -2.41 12.60 -2.34
C LEU A 103 -2.77 13.92 -3.04
N ASP A 104 -2.33 15.05 -2.50
CA ASP A 104 -2.55 16.38 -3.08
C ASP A 104 -1.85 16.53 -4.43
N GLN A 105 -0.72 15.87 -4.64
CA GLN A 105 0.00 15.88 -5.91
C GLN A 105 -0.79 15.14 -7.00
N ASP A 106 -1.29 13.94 -6.71
CA ASP A 106 -1.80 13.02 -7.73
C ASP A 106 -3.34 12.94 -7.81
N PHE A 107 -4.05 13.40 -6.79
CA PHE A 107 -5.51 13.27 -6.68
C PHE A 107 -6.22 14.60 -6.42
N ARG A 108 -7.52 14.63 -6.70
CA ARG A 108 -8.44 15.70 -6.32
C ARG A 108 -9.43 15.14 -5.32
N ALA A 109 -9.58 15.79 -4.18
CA ALA A 109 -10.66 15.47 -3.25
C ALA A 109 -12.02 15.66 -3.94
N LEU A 110 -12.91 14.68 -3.80
CA LEU A 110 -14.28 14.79 -4.26
C LEU A 110 -15.12 15.43 -3.14
N PRO A 111 -15.84 16.52 -3.43
CA PRO A 111 -16.77 17.10 -2.46
C PRO A 111 -17.81 16.06 -2.00
N ALA A 112 -18.23 16.13 -0.75
CA ALA A 112 -19.22 15.21 -0.18
C ALA A 112 -20.48 15.09 -1.05
N THR A 113 -20.99 16.22 -1.57
CA THR A 113 -22.15 16.24 -2.47
C THR A 113 -21.94 15.43 -3.75
N VAL A 114 -20.73 15.45 -4.31
CA VAL A 114 -20.37 14.66 -5.50
C VAL A 114 -20.19 13.19 -5.11
N ALA A 115 -19.59 12.92 -3.95
CA ALA A 115 -19.45 11.56 -3.45
C ALA A 115 -20.83 10.91 -3.21
N ASP A 116 -21.75 11.60 -2.53
CA ASP A 116 -23.11 11.12 -2.25
C ASP A 116 -23.91 10.84 -3.52
N ALA A 117 -23.70 11.66 -4.56
CA ALA A 117 -24.33 11.47 -5.86
C ALA A 117 -23.76 10.28 -6.64
N ASN A 118 -22.51 9.88 -6.38
CA ASN A 118 -21.82 8.82 -7.12
C ASN A 118 -21.67 7.51 -6.35
N PHE A 119 -21.87 7.50 -5.04
CA PHE A 119 -21.65 6.33 -4.20
C PHE A 119 -22.80 6.06 -3.23
N VAL A 120 -23.06 4.78 -2.98
CA VAL A 120 -23.90 4.28 -1.89
C VAL A 120 -22.96 3.88 -0.77
N ILE A 121 -22.97 4.64 0.32
CA ILE A 121 -22.13 4.41 1.50
C ILE A 121 -22.92 3.55 2.50
N GLU A 122 -22.24 2.59 3.13
CA GLU A 122 -22.86 1.74 4.16
C GLU A 122 -23.35 2.61 5.35
N PRO A 123 -24.53 2.35 5.93
CA PRO A 123 -25.02 3.12 7.06
C PRO A 123 -24.03 3.12 8.21
N GLY A 124 -23.71 4.32 8.71
CA GLY A 124 -22.73 4.49 9.78
C GLY A 124 -21.29 4.28 9.33
N ALA A 125 -21.00 4.36 8.02
CA ALA A 125 -19.66 4.49 7.47
C ALA A 125 -19.37 5.94 7.04
N GLN A 126 -18.18 6.45 7.34
CA GLN A 126 -17.66 7.72 6.83
C GLN A 126 -16.44 7.49 5.93
N LEU A 127 -16.48 8.05 4.71
CA LEU A 127 -15.38 7.95 3.74
C LEU A 127 -15.10 9.28 3.05
N SER A 128 -13.81 9.59 2.93
CA SER A 128 -13.30 10.59 2.00
C SER A 128 -12.96 9.95 0.66
N PHE A 129 -13.37 10.58 -0.44
CA PHE A 129 -13.09 10.10 -1.78
C PHE A 129 -12.16 11.03 -2.54
N TYR A 130 -11.25 10.43 -3.28
CA TYR A 130 -10.23 11.10 -4.07
C TYR A 130 -10.26 10.55 -5.49
N GLN A 131 -10.21 11.42 -6.48
CA GLN A 131 -10.16 11.08 -7.90
C GLN A 131 -8.76 11.34 -8.45
N ASN A 132 -8.17 10.36 -9.13
CA ASN A 132 -6.84 10.55 -9.72
C ASN A 132 -6.88 11.61 -10.84
N LYS A 133 -5.88 12.49 -10.86
CA LYS A 133 -5.79 13.60 -11.83
C LYS A 133 -5.48 13.14 -13.26
N LYS A 134 -4.79 12.00 -13.42
CA LYS A 134 -4.35 11.46 -14.72
C LYS A 134 -5.38 10.51 -15.32
N ASN A 135 -6.03 9.68 -14.49
CA ASN A 135 -7.18 8.88 -14.89
C ASN A 135 -8.36 9.11 -13.93
N PRO A 136 -9.34 9.97 -14.29
CA PRO A 136 -10.53 10.23 -13.48
C PRO A 136 -11.43 9.02 -13.20
N GLY A 137 -11.26 7.92 -13.95
CA GLY A 137 -11.92 6.64 -13.73
C GLY A 137 -11.39 5.86 -12.52
N VAL A 138 -10.19 6.19 -12.05
CA VAL A 138 -9.58 5.60 -10.84
C VAL A 138 -9.85 6.49 -9.64
N LYS A 139 -10.46 5.92 -8.61
CA LYS A 139 -10.86 6.62 -7.38
C LYS A 139 -10.38 5.85 -6.15
N LEU A 140 -10.02 6.59 -5.11
CA LEU A 140 -9.57 6.09 -3.82
C LEU A 140 -10.53 6.59 -2.74
N GLY A 141 -11.20 5.68 -2.05
CA GLY A 141 -11.98 5.94 -0.85
C GLY A 141 -11.18 5.57 0.39
N MET A 142 -11.02 6.50 1.32
CA MET A 142 -10.39 6.26 2.61
C MET A 142 -11.43 6.40 3.71
N ARG A 143 -11.50 5.40 4.58
CA ARG A 143 -12.41 5.44 5.72
C ARG A 143 -11.92 6.45 6.77
N GLU A 144 -12.84 7.23 7.33
CA GLU A 144 -12.54 8.30 8.29
C GLU A 144 -12.97 7.99 9.73
N GLU A 145 -13.69 6.90 9.92
CA GLU A 145 -14.23 6.48 11.20
C GLU A 145 -13.51 5.27 11.79
N VAL A 146 -13.60 5.15 13.11
CA VAL A 146 -13.13 3.98 13.86
C VAL A 146 -14.17 2.86 13.71
N SER A 147 -14.14 2.15 12.59
CA SER A 147 -14.90 0.91 12.42
C SER A 147 -13.98 -0.26 12.12
N GLY A 148 -14.34 -1.42 12.65
CA GLY A 148 -13.58 -2.65 12.48
C GLY A 148 -13.55 -3.13 11.02
N PHE A 149 -12.86 -4.23 10.80
CA PHE A 149 -12.80 -4.86 9.48
C PHE A 149 -14.13 -5.51 9.12
N SER A 150 -14.49 -5.44 7.84
CA SER A 150 -15.70 -6.03 7.26
C SER A 150 -15.38 -6.64 5.91
N ILE A 151 -16.06 -7.72 5.53
CA ILE A 151 -15.92 -8.24 4.16
C ILE A 151 -16.74 -7.40 3.18
N LYS A 152 -17.79 -6.72 3.66
CA LYS A 152 -18.65 -5.85 2.87
C LYS A 152 -17.89 -4.62 2.40
N PHE A 153 -18.25 -4.15 1.21
CA PHE A 153 -17.82 -2.85 0.74
C PHE A 153 -18.53 -1.75 1.52
N SER A 154 -17.73 -0.88 2.14
CA SER A 154 -18.25 0.30 2.83
C SER A 154 -18.77 1.37 1.86
N ALA A 155 -18.46 1.25 0.57
CA ALA A 155 -19.01 2.09 -0.48
C ALA A 155 -19.13 1.34 -1.81
N LEU A 156 -20.20 1.62 -2.56
CA LEU A 156 -20.44 1.08 -3.90
C LEU A 156 -20.70 2.23 -4.88
N PRO A 157 -20.21 2.18 -6.13
CA PRO A 157 -20.63 3.12 -7.16
C PRO A 157 -22.13 3.03 -7.41
N ARG A 158 -22.82 4.17 -7.48
CA ARG A 158 -24.22 4.26 -7.91
C ARG A 158 -24.32 3.94 -9.40
N SER A 159 -25.35 3.19 -9.78
CA SER A 159 -25.75 3.05 -11.19
C SER A 159 -26.56 4.28 -11.61
N ASN A 160 -26.17 4.93 -12.71
CA ASN A 160 -26.93 6.03 -13.32
C ASN A 160 -28.18 5.56 -14.09
N THR A 161 -28.48 4.26 -14.09
CA THR A 161 -29.69 3.72 -14.71
C THR A 161 -30.61 3.16 -13.64
N ALA A 162 -31.90 3.53 -13.72
CA ALA A 162 -32.97 3.06 -12.83
C ALA A 162 -33.22 1.53 -12.88
N ARG A 163 -32.46 0.81 -13.73
CA ARG A 163 -32.27 -0.63 -13.66
C ARG A 163 -30.91 -0.89 -13.02
N THR A 164 -30.92 -1.54 -11.88
CA THR A 164 -29.74 -2.12 -11.20
C THR A 164 -28.69 -2.59 -12.21
N VAL A 165 -27.56 -1.87 -12.30
CA VAL A 165 -26.39 -2.38 -13.03
C VAL A 165 -25.65 -3.32 -12.08
N THR A 166 -26.16 -4.54 -11.98
CA THR A 166 -25.56 -5.70 -11.32
C THR A 166 -24.41 -6.27 -12.17
N SER A 167 -23.31 -5.53 -12.33
CA SER A 167 -22.12 -6.10 -13.00
C SER A 167 -20.78 -5.68 -12.43
N GLN A 168 -20.76 -4.95 -11.31
CA GLN A 168 -19.48 -4.58 -10.67
C GLN A 168 -18.98 -5.75 -9.85
N ARG A 169 -17.93 -6.39 -10.37
CA ARG A 169 -17.16 -7.38 -9.65
C ARG A 169 -16.27 -6.68 -8.65
N GLY A 170 -16.17 -7.24 -7.46
CA GLY A 170 -15.35 -6.69 -6.41
C GLY A 170 -14.54 -7.76 -5.69
N ILE A 171 -13.43 -7.33 -5.10
CA ILE A 171 -12.53 -8.15 -4.30
C ILE A 171 -12.20 -7.46 -2.98
N THR A 172 -12.18 -8.23 -1.89
CA THR A 172 -11.69 -7.77 -0.58
C THR A 172 -10.44 -8.55 -0.20
N PHE A 173 -9.37 -7.86 0.15
CA PHE A 173 -8.09 -8.47 0.51
C PHE A 173 -7.89 -8.59 2.01
N ASN A 174 -7.44 -9.76 2.45
CA ASN A 174 -6.97 -10.03 3.80
C ASN A 174 -5.44 -10.00 3.87
N ALA A 175 -4.87 -9.30 4.85
CA ALA A 175 -3.43 -9.36 5.10
C ALA A 175 -3.05 -10.68 5.81
N VAL A 176 -2.10 -11.43 5.23
CA VAL A 176 -1.58 -12.67 5.83
C VAL A 176 -0.20 -12.42 6.45
N PRO A 177 0.02 -12.81 7.72
CA PRO A 177 1.34 -12.64 8.34
C PRO A 177 2.35 -13.63 7.74
N PRO A 178 3.66 -13.38 7.87
CA PRO A 178 4.67 -14.38 7.56
C PRO A 178 4.44 -15.61 8.45
N ALA A 179 4.19 -16.75 7.82
CA ALA A 179 3.99 -18.02 8.51
C ALA A 179 4.91 -19.09 7.90
N PRO A 180 5.55 -19.93 8.73
CA PRO A 180 6.29 -21.08 8.24
C PRO A 180 5.36 -22.19 7.74
N GLN A 181 4.09 -22.21 8.20
CA GLN A 181 3.10 -23.14 7.70
C GLN A 181 2.50 -22.67 6.38
N THR A 182 2.05 -23.63 5.58
CA THR A 182 1.44 -23.39 4.27
C THR A 182 -0.01 -22.89 4.37
N GLN A 183 -0.59 -22.87 5.58
CA GLN A 183 -1.99 -22.52 5.81
C GLN A 183 -2.20 -21.04 6.16
N ILE A 184 -3.23 -20.43 5.57
CA ILE A 184 -3.77 -19.12 5.96
C ILE A 184 -4.39 -19.25 7.35
N ALA A 185 -3.75 -18.62 8.32
CA ALA A 185 -4.17 -18.65 9.71
C ALA A 185 -5.16 -17.52 10.05
N ILE A 186 -5.99 -17.77 11.06
CA ILE A 186 -6.97 -16.80 11.59
C ILE A 186 -6.37 -16.07 12.81
N THR A 187 -5.21 -15.45 12.58
CA THR A 187 -4.38 -14.87 13.65
C THR A 187 -4.52 -13.35 13.77
N THR A 188 -5.01 -12.67 12.74
CA THR A 188 -5.23 -11.22 12.75
C THR A 188 -6.68 -10.88 13.08
N ASN A 189 -6.93 -9.66 13.56
CA ASN A 189 -8.28 -9.15 13.80
C ASN A 189 -9.12 -9.12 12.51
N GLN A 190 -8.52 -8.68 11.39
CA GLN A 190 -9.16 -8.72 10.07
C GLN A 190 -9.56 -10.14 9.70
N ALA A 191 -8.66 -11.12 9.82
CA ALA A 191 -8.96 -12.50 9.48
C ALA A 191 -10.14 -13.06 10.29
N ARG A 192 -10.18 -12.77 11.59
CA ARG A 192 -11.29 -13.19 12.46
C ARG A 192 -12.62 -12.57 12.03
N ALA A 193 -12.62 -11.27 11.72
CA ALA A 193 -13.82 -10.56 11.27
C ALA A 193 -14.33 -11.14 9.94
N LEU A 194 -13.44 -11.33 8.96
CA LEU A 194 -13.78 -11.89 7.66
C LEU A 194 -14.28 -13.33 7.76
N VAL A 195 -13.59 -14.20 8.52
CA VAL A 195 -14.03 -15.60 8.70
C VAL A 195 -15.37 -15.69 9.40
N LYS A 196 -15.59 -14.88 10.45
CA LYS A 196 -16.88 -14.83 11.15
C LYS A 196 -18.01 -14.50 10.18
N GLU A 197 -17.79 -13.56 9.27
CA GLU A 197 -18.77 -13.18 8.27
C GLU A 197 -18.98 -14.25 7.20
N LEU A 198 -17.91 -14.82 6.65
CA LEU A 198 -18.01 -15.96 5.72
C LEU A 198 -18.74 -17.16 6.33
N THR A 199 -18.54 -17.41 7.62
CA THR A 199 -19.21 -18.51 8.34
C THR A 199 -20.71 -18.28 8.41
N LYS A 200 -21.15 -17.04 8.71
CA LYS A 200 -22.58 -16.68 8.69
C LYS A 200 -23.21 -16.85 7.30
N LEU A 201 -22.41 -16.72 6.24
CA LEU A 201 -22.85 -16.83 4.86
C LEU A 201 -22.76 -18.26 4.29
N GLY A 202 -22.24 -19.23 5.07
CA GLY A 202 -22.02 -20.60 4.62
C GLY A 202 -20.79 -20.79 3.71
N GLU A 203 -19.95 -19.76 3.57
CA GLU A 203 -18.83 -19.70 2.62
C GLU A 203 -17.46 -19.91 3.28
N HIS A 204 -17.43 -20.42 4.52
CA HIS A 204 -16.20 -20.61 5.30
C HIS A 204 -15.14 -21.48 4.60
N SER A 205 -15.56 -22.44 3.77
CA SER A 205 -14.66 -23.31 3.00
C SER A 205 -13.76 -22.52 2.03
N ASN A 206 -14.20 -21.33 1.60
CA ASN A 206 -13.45 -20.50 0.67
C ASN A 206 -12.32 -19.70 1.34
N TRP A 207 -12.25 -19.66 2.68
CA TRP A 207 -11.19 -18.96 3.40
C TRP A 207 -9.78 -19.49 3.08
N GLY A 208 -9.64 -20.81 2.97
CA GLY A 208 -8.37 -21.45 2.67
C GLY A 208 -8.11 -21.66 1.17
N ALA A 209 -9.10 -21.45 0.31
CA ALA A 209 -9.03 -21.86 -1.10
C ALA A 209 -7.99 -21.09 -1.91
N ALA A 210 -7.62 -19.87 -1.49
CA ALA A 210 -6.55 -19.10 -2.11
C ALA A 210 -5.12 -19.57 -1.73
N GLN A 211 -4.97 -20.63 -0.92
CA GLN A 211 -3.65 -21.20 -0.59
C GLN A 211 -3.01 -21.96 -1.75
N TYR A 212 -3.81 -22.41 -2.71
CA TYR A 212 -3.35 -23.18 -3.86
C TYR A 212 -2.91 -22.26 -5.00
N GLN A 213 -1.79 -22.59 -5.65
CA GLN A 213 -1.32 -21.87 -6.83
C GLN A 213 -1.83 -22.56 -8.11
N GLY A 214 -2.59 -21.84 -8.93
CA GLY A 214 -3.15 -22.37 -10.18
C GLY A 214 -4.12 -23.53 -9.93
N GLN A 215 -4.04 -24.58 -10.76
CA GLN A 215 -4.83 -25.81 -10.61
C GLN A 215 -4.10 -26.89 -9.77
N THR A 216 -3.06 -26.51 -9.03
CA THR A 216 -2.30 -27.48 -8.23
C THR A 216 -2.98 -27.75 -6.90
N SER A 217 -2.83 -28.98 -6.38
CA SER A 217 -3.22 -29.33 -5.01
C SER A 217 -2.13 -29.02 -3.98
N ILE A 218 -1.05 -28.35 -4.41
CA ILE A 218 0.11 -28.06 -3.57
C ILE A 218 -0.15 -26.75 -2.82
N ILE A 219 -0.17 -26.84 -1.50
CA ILE A 219 -0.28 -25.69 -0.61
C ILE A 219 1.11 -25.07 -0.47
N SER A 220 1.25 -23.79 -0.79
CA SER A 220 2.51 -23.06 -0.63
C SER A 220 2.34 -21.80 0.24
N PRO A 221 3.29 -21.48 1.13
CA PRO A 221 3.26 -20.23 1.87
C PRO A 221 3.26 -19.02 0.93
N PHE A 222 2.73 -17.89 1.40
CA PHE A 222 2.75 -16.66 0.63
C PHE A 222 4.17 -16.06 0.60
N ALA A 223 4.71 -15.88 -0.59
CA ALA A 223 5.92 -15.12 -0.81
C ALA A 223 5.69 -13.63 -0.45
N PRO A 224 6.74 -12.87 -0.10
CA PRO A 224 6.58 -11.45 0.19
C PRO A 224 5.93 -10.74 -1.00
N THR A 225 4.99 -9.81 -0.75
CA THR A 225 4.24 -9.05 -1.78
C THR A 225 3.32 -9.88 -2.69
N GLU A 226 3.18 -11.18 -2.44
CA GLU A 226 2.32 -12.06 -3.23
C GLU A 226 0.84 -11.86 -2.88
N ALA A 227 0.02 -11.71 -3.91
CA ALA A 227 -1.44 -11.69 -3.83
C ALA A 227 -2.00 -12.95 -4.50
N ARG A 228 -3.01 -13.57 -3.88
CA ARG A 228 -3.81 -14.66 -4.48
C ARG A 228 -5.28 -14.43 -4.20
N SER A 229 -6.18 -14.83 -5.10
CA SER A 229 -7.63 -14.68 -4.89
C SER A 229 -8.43 -15.93 -5.26
N THR A 230 -9.57 -16.09 -4.60
CA THR A 230 -10.54 -17.16 -4.87
C THR A 230 -11.95 -16.59 -5.03
N PRO A 231 -12.80 -17.16 -5.91
CA PRO A 231 -14.20 -16.73 -6.01
C PRO A 231 -14.99 -17.08 -4.74
N LEU A 232 -16.00 -16.25 -4.46
CA LEU A 232 -17.02 -16.46 -3.44
C LEU A 232 -18.37 -16.70 -4.12
N ASN A 233 -19.19 -17.58 -3.56
CA ASN A 233 -20.48 -17.92 -4.14
C ASN A 233 -21.67 -17.18 -3.48
N ILE A 234 -21.39 -16.10 -2.74
CA ILE A 234 -22.37 -15.31 -1.99
C ILE A 234 -23.50 -14.78 -2.90
N LYS A 235 -23.16 -14.32 -4.11
CA LYS A 235 -24.15 -13.76 -5.05
C LYS A 235 -25.19 -14.78 -5.52
N ASN A 236 -24.85 -16.07 -5.50
CA ASN A 236 -25.77 -17.16 -5.89
C ASN A 236 -26.60 -17.71 -4.72
N SER A 237 -26.33 -17.26 -3.49
CA SER A 237 -27.08 -17.71 -2.31
C SER A 237 -28.56 -17.31 -2.38
N LYS A 238 -29.48 -18.25 -2.23
CA LYS A 238 -30.93 -17.96 -2.27
C LYS A 238 -31.45 -17.32 -0.98
N SER A 239 -30.70 -17.38 0.12
CA SER A 239 -31.12 -16.90 1.44
C SER A 239 -30.83 -15.42 1.70
N ILE A 240 -30.07 -14.76 0.81
CA ILE A 240 -29.67 -13.35 0.98
C ILE A 240 -30.48 -12.48 0.01
N PRO A 241 -31.12 -11.39 0.47
CA PRO A 241 -31.79 -10.44 -0.40
C PRO A 241 -30.85 -9.84 -1.45
N LEU A 242 -31.37 -9.55 -2.66
CA LEU A 242 -30.56 -9.03 -3.78
C LEU A 242 -29.77 -7.77 -3.41
N LEU A 243 -30.42 -6.80 -2.75
CA LEU A 243 -29.81 -5.54 -2.31
C LEU A 243 -28.67 -5.75 -1.32
N GLU A 244 -28.72 -6.83 -0.52
CA GLU A 244 -27.68 -7.14 0.45
C GLU A 244 -26.49 -7.85 -0.21
N LYS A 245 -26.73 -8.66 -1.24
CA LYS A 245 -25.67 -9.34 -2.00
C LYS A 245 -24.72 -8.38 -2.71
N GLU A 246 -25.19 -7.22 -3.15
CA GLU A 246 -24.37 -6.24 -3.86
C GLU A 246 -23.26 -5.66 -2.98
N LYS A 247 -23.44 -5.67 -1.66
CA LYS A 247 -22.44 -5.20 -0.69
C LYS A 247 -21.28 -6.18 -0.51
N TYR A 248 -21.43 -7.42 -0.98
CA TYR A 248 -20.42 -8.46 -0.84
C TYR A 248 -19.52 -8.55 -2.08
N PRO A 249 -18.21 -8.80 -1.89
CA PRO A 249 -17.31 -9.05 -2.99
C PRO A 249 -17.63 -10.39 -3.68
N GLU A 250 -17.25 -10.49 -4.96
CA GLU A 250 -17.29 -11.76 -5.70
C GLU A 250 -16.06 -12.62 -5.41
N ARG A 251 -15.03 -12.03 -4.82
CA ARG A 251 -13.76 -12.69 -4.54
C ARG A 251 -13.20 -12.28 -3.19
N ILE A 252 -12.55 -13.22 -2.51
CA ILE A 252 -11.66 -12.90 -1.40
C ILE A 252 -10.22 -13.07 -1.86
N GLY A 253 -9.41 -12.06 -1.55
CA GLY A 253 -7.98 -12.05 -1.81
C GLY A 253 -7.19 -12.19 -0.51
N HIS A 254 -5.97 -12.70 -0.62
CA HIS A 254 -5.00 -12.73 0.47
C HIS A 254 -3.69 -12.13 -0.03
N ILE A 255 -3.06 -11.30 0.80
CA ILE A 255 -1.84 -10.57 0.45
C ILE A 255 -0.84 -10.59 1.60
N ARG A 256 0.42 -10.87 1.30
CA ARG A 256 1.53 -10.72 2.26
C ARG A 256 2.17 -9.34 2.13
N GLY A 257 1.78 -8.43 3.02
CA GLY A 257 2.41 -7.11 3.18
C GLY A 257 3.57 -7.11 4.18
N PRO A 258 4.08 -5.92 4.54
CA PRO A 258 5.14 -5.79 5.54
C PRO A 258 4.61 -5.92 6.97
N LYS A 259 5.29 -6.74 7.79
CA LYS A 259 5.08 -6.79 9.25
C LYS A 259 6.26 -6.14 9.98
N LEU A 260 6.01 -5.44 11.09
CA LEU A 260 7.07 -4.72 11.83
C LEU A 260 8.24 -5.62 12.26
N ASP A 261 7.94 -6.84 12.70
CA ASP A 261 8.97 -7.81 13.12
C ASP A 261 9.96 -8.16 12.00
N GLU A 262 9.59 -7.97 10.73
CA GLU A 262 10.47 -8.19 9.57
C GLU A 262 11.39 -6.98 9.27
N PHE A 263 11.12 -5.83 9.89
CA PHE A 263 11.79 -4.54 9.66
C PHE A 263 12.22 -3.90 10.98
N SER A 264 13.08 -4.59 11.73
CA SER A 264 13.60 -4.10 13.01
C SER A 264 14.67 -3.03 12.81
N GLY A 265 14.43 -1.84 13.36
CA GLY A 265 15.39 -0.73 13.35
C GLY A 265 14.74 0.60 12.95
N SER A 266 15.40 1.70 13.27
CA SER A 266 14.98 3.06 12.92
C SER A 266 15.77 3.66 11.75
N ASP A 267 16.69 2.88 11.17
CA ASP A 267 17.50 3.34 10.04
C ASP A 267 16.64 3.58 8.80
N GLN A 268 17.05 4.56 8.00
CA GLN A 268 16.29 4.98 6.83
C GLN A 268 16.12 3.85 5.80
N ASP A 269 17.08 2.94 5.68
CA ASP A 269 16.99 1.80 4.78
C ASP A 269 15.91 0.80 5.22
N VAL A 270 15.68 0.66 6.53
CA VAL A 270 14.60 -0.15 7.09
C VAL A 270 13.24 0.48 6.77
N ILE A 271 13.11 1.80 6.99
CA ILE A 271 11.91 2.58 6.65
C ILE A 271 11.60 2.48 5.14
N ASN A 272 12.60 2.68 4.29
CA ASN A 272 12.47 2.54 2.85
C ASN A 272 12.10 1.11 2.45
N GLY A 273 12.65 0.10 3.12
CA GLY A 273 12.32 -1.31 2.91
C GLY A 273 10.85 -1.61 3.22
N TYR A 274 10.37 -1.14 4.38
CA TYR A 274 8.97 -1.29 4.80
C TYR A 274 8.03 -0.62 3.79
N TYR A 275 8.34 0.63 3.42
CA TYR A 275 7.60 1.39 2.42
C TYR A 275 7.51 0.67 1.08
N ASN A 276 8.64 0.23 0.53
CA ASN A 276 8.68 -0.45 -0.77
C ASN A 276 7.90 -1.76 -0.75
N ARG A 277 7.96 -2.52 0.35
CA ARG A 277 7.17 -3.73 0.51
C ARG A 277 5.67 -3.44 0.54
N ALA A 278 5.24 -2.39 1.25
CA ALA A 278 3.85 -1.96 1.22
C ALA A 278 3.41 -1.57 -0.19
N LEU A 279 4.24 -0.78 -0.90
CA LEU A 279 3.97 -0.32 -2.26
C LEU A 279 3.76 -1.49 -3.22
N TYR A 280 4.70 -2.43 -3.25
CA TYR A 280 4.58 -3.62 -4.11
C TYR A 280 3.42 -4.52 -3.72
N ALA A 281 3.11 -4.65 -2.43
CA ALA A 281 1.97 -5.44 -1.99
C ALA A 281 0.64 -4.82 -2.47
N TYR A 282 0.47 -3.49 -2.38
CA TYR A 282 -0.72 -2.83 -2.92
C TYR A 282 -0.79 -2.91 -4.44
N GLU A 283 0.33 -2.74 -5.15
CA GLU A 283 0.37 -2.95 -6.60
C GLU A 283 -0.02 -4.38 -6.99
N SER A 284 0.42 -5.40 -6.23
CA SER A 284 0.01 -6.79 -6.43
C SER A 284 -1.48 -6.99 -6.21
N CYS A 285 -2.08 -6.37 -5.18
CA CYS A 285 -3.53 -6.40 -4.97
C CYS A 285 -4.29 -5.79 -6.15
N ILE A 286 -3.85 -4.63 -6.62
CA ILE A 286 -4.48 -3.93 -7.75
C ILE A 286 -4.35 -4.75 -9.04
N LYS A 287 -3.16 -5.31 -9.29
CA LYS A 287 -2.89 -6.16 -10.45
C LYS A 287 -3.76 -7.42 -10.44
N GLU A 288 -3.79 -8.15 -9.32
CA GLU A 288 -4.65 -9.34 -9.16
C GLU A 288 -6.12 -8.97 -9.38
N ALA A 289 -6.60 -7.85 -8.85
CA ALA A 289 -7.97 -7.40 -9.06
C ALA A 289 -8.29 -7.12 -10.54
N ILE A 290 -7.40 -6.41 -11.25
CA ILE A 290 -7.55 -6.12 -12.68
C ILE A 290 -7.57 -7.41 -13.50
N GLU A 291 -6.65 -8.35 -13.22
CA GLU A 291 -6.59 -9.65 -13.91
C GLU A 291 -7.85 -10.51 -13.68
N LYS A 292 -8.59 -10.27 -12.58
CA LYS A 292 -9.88 -10.91 -12.29
C LYS A 292 -11.09 -10.04 -12.67
N GLU A 293 -10.88 -9.00 -13.47
CA GLU A 293 -11.93 -8.08 -13.95
C GLU A 293 -12.74 -7.42 -12.81
N CYS A 294 -12.10 -7.21 -11.66
CA CYS A 294 -12.71 -6.54 -10.52
C CYS A 294 -12.56 -5.02 -10.64
N SER A 295 -13.66 -4.31 -10.38
CA SER A 295 -13.77 -2.85 -10.46
C SER A 295 -13.81 -2.17 -9.08
N ILE A 296 -14.07 -2.95 -8.02
CA ILE A 296 -14.07 -2.49 -6.63
C ILE A 296 -13.05 -3.32 -5.85
N ILE A 297 -12.15 -2.65 -5.15
CA ILE A 297 -11.03 -3.29 -4.45
C ILE A 297 -11.05 -2.77 -3.01
N SER A 298 -11.27 -3.65 -2.04
CA SER A 298 -11.09 -3.32 -0.62
C SER A 298 -9.73 -3.84 -0.15
N VAL A 299 -8.88 -2.96 0.38
CA VAL A 299 -7.52 -3.29 0.82
C VAL A 299 -7.33 -2.99 2.32
N PRO A 300 -6.53 -3.80 3.03
CA PRO A 300 -6.19 -3.55 4.41
C PRO A 300 -5.13 -2.45 4.54
N LEU A 301 -5.17 -1.71 5.64
CA LEU A 301 -3.99 -0.99 6.13
C LEU A 301 -3.06 -1.98 6.86
N PHE A 302 -1.95 -2.40 6.24
CA PHE A 302 -1.09 -3.50 6.74
C PHE A 302 -0.63 -3.33 8.18
N SER A 303 -0.10 -2.16 8.53
CA SER A 303 0.31 -1.78 9.89
C SER A 303 -0.83 -1.94 10.90
N SER A 304 -2.08 -1.69 10.48
CA SER A 304 -3.23 -1.85 11.36
C SER A 304 -3.66 -3.29 11.57
N VAL A 305 -3.53 -4.14 10.55
CA VAL A 305 -3.93 -5.55 10.63
C VAL A 305 -2.94 -6.39 11.43
N TYR A 306 -1.64 -6.12 11.28
CA TYR A 306 -0.60 -6.94 11.92
C TYR A 306 -0.30 -6.52 13.36
N GLU A 307 -0.38 -5.22 13.66
CA GLU A 307 0.18 -4.66 14.89
C GLU A 307 -0.89 -4.34 15.96
N LEU A 308 -2.17 -4.32 15.55
CA LEU A 308 -3.27 -4.42 16.51
C LEU A 308 -3.33 -5.84 17.06
N ASP A 309 -3.44 -5.93 18.39
CA ASP A 309 -3.71 -7.20 19.05
C ASP A 309 -5.00 -7.79 18.47
N ALA A 310 -4.95 -9.05 18.06
CA ALA A 310 -6.02 -9.77 17.39
C ALA A 310 -7.34 -9.83 18.18
N LYS A 311 -7.32 -9.52 19.48
CA LYS A 311 -8.52 -9.40 20.33
C LYS A 311 -9.19 -8.03 20.25
N ASN A 312 -8.56 -7.03 19.65
CA ASN A 312 -9.06 -5.68 19.53
C ASN A 312 -9.38 -5.37 18.06
N ASP A 313 -10.66 -5.09 17.81
CA ASP A 313 -11.13 -4.67 16.48
C ASP A 313 -10.77 -3.20 16.18
N VAL A 314 -10.45 -2.43 17.23
CA VAL A 314 -10.12 -0.99 17.18
C VAL A 314 -8.98 -0.65 18.15
N PRO A 315 -8.21 0.45 17.92
CA PRO A 315 -7.15 0.88 18.83
C PRO A 315 -7.69 1.27 20.23
N LYS A 316 -6.91 1.00 21.28
CA LYS A 316 -7.25 1.39 22.66
C LYS A 316 -6.73 2.79 22.96
N LYS A 317 -7.57 3.67 23.50
CA LYS A 317 -7.23 5.08 23.79
C LYS A 317 -5.98 5.30 24.67
N ASN A 318 -5.58 4.32 25.50
CA ASN A 318 -4.50 4.45 26.48
C ASN A 318 -3.23 3.63 26.13
N LYS A 319 -2.97 3.33 24.85
CA LYS A 319 -1.76 2.62 24.40
C LYS A 319 -0.92 3.53 23.50
N ASN A 320 0.41 3.49 23.62
CA ASN A 320 1.31 4.22 22.72
C ASN A 320 1.38 3.51 21.36
N TYR A 321 1.06 4.24 20.29
CA TYR A 321 1.05 3.76 18.91
C TYR A 321 2.03 4.52 18.00
N GLU A 322 2.92 5.36 18.53
CA GLU A 322 3.77 6.29 17.75
C GLU A 322 4.51 5.64 16.57
N TRP A 323 5.16 4.49 16.80
CA TRP A 323 5.83 3.75 15.73
C TRP A 323 4.86 3.15 14.70
N MET A 324 3.69 2.66 15.14
CA MET A 324 2.63 2.19 14.25
C MET A 324 2.03 3.32 13.42
N LEU A 325 1.91 4.53 13.97
CA LEU A 325 1.41 5.71 13.26
C LEU A 325 2.39 6.14 12.15
N GLY A 326 3.70 6.10 12.42
CA GLY A 326 4.72 6.27 11.38
C GLY A 326 4.57 5.26 10.24
N CYS A 327 4.37 3.98 10.56
CA CYS A 327 4.12 2.95 9.55
C CYS A 327 2.77 3.07 8.85
N ASN A 328 1.72 3.53 9.54
CA ASN A 328 0.42 3.84 8.93
C ASN A 328 0.59 4.88 7.81
N ASN A 329 1.35 5.95 8.09
CA ASN A 329 1.65 7.01 7.13
C ASN A 329 2.44 6.48 5.91
N LEU A 330 3.44 5.61 6.14
CA LEU A 330 4.15 4.93 5.05
C LEU A 330 3.22 4.04 4.21
N CYS A 331 2.33 3.27 4.84
CA CYS A 331 1.37 2.43 4.13
C CYS A 331 0.34 3.26 3.34
N LYS A 332 -0.15 4.38 3.90
CA LYS A 332 -1.05 5.29 3.18
C LYS A 332 -0.36 5.89 1.96
N LYS A 333 0.87 6.37 2.11
CA LYS A 333 1.68 6.88 1.00
C LYS A 333 1.87 5.83 -0.08
N ALA A 334 2.26 4.62 0.34
CA ALA A 334 2.46 3.49 -0.56
C ALA A 334 1.18 3.12 -1.34
N LEU A 335 0.02 3.19 -0.69
CA LEU A 335 -1.27 2.97 -1.35
C LEU A 335 -1.57 4.07 -2.38
N VAL A 336 -1.41 5.34 -2.00
CA VAL A 336 -1.63 6.48 -2.90
C VAL A 336 -0.77 6.37 -4.15
N GLU A 337 0.52 6.09 -3.98
CA GLU A 337 1.45 5.89 -5.11
C GLU A 337 1.12 4.63 -5.92
N ALA A 338 0.74 3.51 -5.30
CA ALA A 338 0.32 2.31 -6.02
C ALA A 338 -0.91 2.57 -6.91
N VAL A 339 -1.91 3.29 -6.39
CA VAL A 339 -3.11 3.66 -7.15
C VAL A 339 -2.76 4.60 -8.29
N ASN A 340 -1.87 5.57 -8.05
CA ASN A 340 -1.39 6.46 -9.11
C ASN A 340 -0.63 5.69 -10.20
N ASN A 341 0.25 4.76 -9.84
CA ASN A 341 0.99 3.92 -10.79
C ASN A 341 0.03 3.10 -11.68
N ALA A 342 -1.03 2.55 -11.10
CA ALA A 342 -2.07 1.84 -11.85
C ALA A 342 -2.84 2.76 -12.82
N ALA A 343 -3.17 3.98 -12.37
CA ALA A 343 -3.82 5.01 -13.18
C ALA A 343 -2.94 5.47 -14.35
N LEU A 344 -1.65 5.73 -14.10
CA LEU A 344 -0.66 6.12 -15.11
C LEU A 344 -0.45 5.05 -16.17
N SER A 345 -0.45 3.78 -15.75
CA SER A 345 -0.30 2.64 -16.66
C SER A 345 -1.54 2.43 -17.55
N ASN A 346 -2.69 3.00 -17.18
CA ASN A 346 -3.97 2.82 -17.88
C ASN A 346 -4.78 4.13 -17.94
N PRO A 347 -4.32 5.17 -18.64
CA PRO A 347 -4.84 6.53 -18.48
C PRO A 347 -6.33 6.72 -18.84
N ASN A 348 -6.91 5.86 -19.69
CA ASN A 348 -8.28 6.07 -20.21
C ASN A 348 -9.19 4.83 -20.20
N SER A 349 -8.65 3.63 -19.95
CA SER A 349 -9.40 2.37 -20.04
C SER A 349 -9.87 1.85 -18.69
N LEU A 350 -9.15 2.18 -17.62
CA LEU A 350 -9.33 1.58 -16.31
C LEU A 350 -10.32 2.38 -15.45
N LYS A 351 -11.32 1.68 -14.91
CA LYS A 351 -12.27 2.22 -13.93
C LYS A 351 -12.17 1.39 -12.65
N LEU A 352 -11.62 1.98 -11.60
CA LEU A 352 -11.43 1.30 -10.31
C LEU A 352 -11.90 2.19 -9.17
N LEU A 353 -12.56 1.58 -8.19
CA LEU A 353 -12.75 2.12 -6.86
C LEU A 353 -11.90 1.30 -5.88
N ILE A 354 -10.89 1.92 -5.29
CA ILE A 354 -10.07 1.33 -4.24
C ILE A 354 -10.54 1.87 -2.91
N LEU A 355 -10.83 1.00 -1.94
CA LEU A 355 -11.31 1.33 -0.60
C LEU A 355 -10.28 0.89 0.43
N LEU A 356 -9.75 1.84 1.20
CA LEU A 356 -8.87 1.54 2.32
C LEU A 356 -9.68 1.22 3.58
N GLN A 357 -9.43 0.04 4.15
CA GLN A 357 -9.89 -0.32 5.49
C GLN A 357 -8.89 0.17 6.53
N ASP A 358 -9.19 1.32 7.16
CA ASP A 358 -8.36 1.95 8.19
C ASP A 358 -9.10 1.99 9.54
N PRO A 359 -8.84 1.04 10.46
CA PRO A 359 -9.47 1.04 11.78
C PRO A 359 -8.86 2.07 12.74
N PHE A 360 -7.82 2.82 12.33
CA PHE A 360 -7.19 3.86 13.14
C PHE A 360 -7.74 5.26 12.86
N ALA A 361 -8.52 5.49 11.82
CA ALA A 361 -9.09 6.80 11.56
C ALA A 361 -10.08 7.21 12.66
N PRO A 362 -10.03 8.41 13.27
CA PRO A 362 -9.21 9.58 12.95
C PRO A 362 -8.13 9.84 14.03
N LEU A 363 -7.49 8.79 14.55
CA LEU A 363 -6.38 8.99 15.49
C LEU A 363 -5.26 9.74 14.75
N PRO A 364 -4.85 10.92 15.26
CA PRO A 364 -3.82 11.74 14.64
C PRO A 364 -2.47 11.02 14.56
#